data_AF-A0A7V9BNW1-F1
#
_entry.id   AF-A0A7V9BNW1-F1
#
_cell.length_a   1.000
_cell.length_b   1.000
_cell.length_c   1.000
_cell.angle_alpha   90.00
_cell.angle_beta   90.00
_cell.angle_gamma   90.00
#
_symmetry.space_group_name_H-M   'P 1'
#
loop_
_entity.id
_entity.type
_entity.pdbx_description
1 polymer ?
#
loop_
_entity_poly.entity_id
_entity_poly.type
_entity_poly.pdbx_seq_one_letter_code
_entity_poly.pdbx_strand_id
1 'polypeptide(L)'
;MLEGVGKRLWGFPPRLMAPIVEQLGPVRALRWFVCNMPRYERTLKTFGGVRTHLLCVAISLMNGCPYCTFGHAYALELVYLRDHGRLFPLDEHAIGMLLGLAPAAVRRRLVAAVQGAGLHAEVRWLDRAIMLAIGEDHRPSDRDDVGIAHLVRMFGVLNAVGIASKAAPDEAHDPLNKDRVLKLRYAGLRAAAIA
;
A
#
# COMPACT_ATOMS: atom_id res chain seq x y z
N MET A 1 -20.02 -7.90 -9.35
CA MET A 1 -18.93 -8.04 -10.34
C MET A 1 -17.57 -7.61 -9.76
N LEU A 2 -17.45 -6.42 -9.15
CA LEU A 2 -16.17 -5.93 -8.59
C LEU A 2 -15.68 -6.71 -7.36
N GLU A 3 -16.57 -7.21 -6.49
CA GLU A 3 -16.17 -8.07 -5.36
C GLU A 3 -15.47 -9.37 -5.79
N GLY A 4 -15.86 -9.93 -6.94
CA GLY A 4 -15.21 -11.11 -7.52
C GLY A 4 -13.78 -10.85 -7.99
N VAL A 5 -13.47 -9.59 -8.35
CA VAL A 5 -12.12 -9.18 -8.76
C VAL A 5 -11.17 -9.27 -7.57
N GLY A 6 -11.54 -8.70 -6.42
CA GLY A 6 -10.68 -8.77 -5.23
C GLY A 6 -10.48 -10.21 -4.73
N LYS A 7 -11.52 -11.06 -4.76
CA LYS A 7 -11.37 -12.50 -4.43
C LYS A 7 -10.36 -13.18 -5.35
N ARG A 8 -10.38 -12.88 -6.65
CA ARG A 8 -9.44 -13.47 -7.61
C ARG A 8 -8.00 -12.95 -7.41
N LEU A 9 -7.85 -11.63 -7.23
CA LEU A 9 -6.55 -10.99 -7.09
C LEU A 9 -5.89 -11.34 -5.76
N TRP A 10 -6.59 -11.14 -4.65
CA TRP A 10 -6.02 -11.16 -3.29
C TRP A 10 -6.59 -12.26 -2.40
N GLY A 11 -7.61 -13.01 -2.84
CA GLY A 11 -8.19 -14.11 -2.07
C GLY A 11 -9.33 -13.73 -1.13
N PHE A 12 -9.75 -12.47 -1.11
CA PHE A 12 -10.86 -11.99 -0.28
C PHE A 12 -11.63 -10.85 -0.99
N PRO A 13 -12.92 -10.63 -0.66
CA PRO A 13 -13.67 -9.47 -1.15
C PRO A 13 -13.30 -8.22 -0.34
N PRO A 14 -12.62 -7.21 -0.93
CA PRO A 14 -12.14 -6.06 -0.18
C PRO A 14 -13.30 -5.20 0.28
N ARG A 15 -13.27 -4.80 1.56
CA ARG A 15 -14.38 -4.03 2.16
C ARG A 15 -14.61 -2.70 1.46
N LEU A 16 -13.58 -2.18 0.80
CA LEU A 16 -13.64 -0.94 0.05
C LEU A 16 -14.41 -1.03 -1.29
N MET A 17 -14.67 -2.24 -1.82
CA MET A 17 -15.31 -2.37 -3.14
C MET A 17 -16.72 -1.79 -3.18
N ALA A 18 -17.55 -2.08 -2.18
CA ALA A 18 -18.91 -1.54 -2.11
C ALA A 18 -18.92 -0.01 -1.95
N PRO A 19 -18.14 0.58 -1.02
CA PRO A 19 -17.98 2.04 -0.94
C PRO A 19 -17.51 2.72 -2.23
N ILE A 20 -16.60 2.10 -3.00
CA ILE A 20 -16.17 2.66 -4.29
C ILE A 20 -17.35 2.73 -5.27
N VAL A 21 -18.17 1.67 -5.32
CA VAL A 21 -19.36 1.63 -6.18
C VAL A 21 -20.40 2.65 -5.74
N GLU A 22 -20.60 2.80 -4.44
CA GLU A 22 -21.53 3.77 -3.87
C GLU A 22 -21.11 5.21 -4.20
N GLN A 23 -19.83 5.55 -4.03
CA GLN A 23 -19.33 6.91 -4.22
C GLN A 23 -19.15 7.30 -5.69
N LEU A 24 -18.71 6.39 -6.55
CA LEU A 24 -18.48 6.69 -7.97
C LEU A 24 -19.70 6.36 -8.85
N GLY A 25 -20.57 5.47 -8.41
CA GLY A 25 -21.57 4.80 -9.23
C GLY A 25 -20.99 3.60 -9.98
N PRO A 26 -21.79 2.55 -10.29
CA PRO A 26 -21.29 1.26 -10.77
C PRO A 26 -20.55 1.34 -12.11
N VAL A 27 -21.06 2.12 -13.07
CA VAL A 27 -20.44 2.27 -14.40
C VAL A 27 -19.11 3.01 -14.31
N ARG A 28 -19.05 4.11 -13.54
CA ARG A 28 -17.83 4.89 -13.36
C ARG A 28 -16.80 4.13 -12.55
N ALA A 29 -17.21 3.39 -11.51
CA ALA A 29 -16.34 2.51 -10.74
C ALA A 29 -15.69 1.45 -11.65
N LEU A 30 -16.48 0.75 -12.46
CA LEU A 30 -15.96 -0.24 -13.39
C LEU A 30 -14.95 0.37 -14.37
N ARG A 31 -15.30 1.50 -15.00
CA ARG A 31 -14.40 2.22 -15.92
C ARG A 31 -13.10 2.63 -15.20
N TRP A 32 -13.20 3.14 -13.98
CA TRP A 32 -12.06 3.55 -13.18
C TRP A 32 -11.11 2.38 -12.91
N PHE A 33 -11.63 1.21 -12.52
CA PHE A 33 -10.80 0.01 -12.33
C PHE A 33 -10.13 -0.45 -13.63
N VAL A 34 -10.87 -0.51 -14.73
CA VAL A 34 -10.34 -0.92 -16.05
C VAL A 34 -9.21 0.03 -16.51
N CYS A 35 -9.30 1.32 -16.22
CA CYS A 35 -8.26 2.28 -16.58
C CYS A 35 -7.03 2.24 -15.65
N ASN A 36 -7.20 1.99 -14.34
CA ASN A 36 -6.12 2.11 -13.36
C ASN A 36 -5.41 0.77 -13.07
N MET A 37 -6.14 -0.34 -12.99
CA MET A 37 -5.56 -1.63 -12.58
C MET A 37 -4.44 -2.14 -13.50
N PRO A 38 -4.56 -2.11 -14.84
CA PRO A 38 -3.48 -2.56 -15.72
C PRO A 38 -2.20 -1.73 -15.58
N ARG A 39 -2.32 -0.45 -15.19
CA ARG A 39 -1.17 0.41 -14.96
C ARG A 39 -0.58 0.19 -13.57
N TYR A 40 -1.41 -0.09 -12.56
CA TYR A 40 -0.95 -0.55 -11.25
C TYR A 40 -0.17 -1.86 -11.37
N GLU A 41 -0.71 -2.88 -12.05
CA GLU A 41 -0.05 -4.18 -12.24
C GLU A 41 1.28 -4.06 -12.99
N ARG A 42 1.35 -3.21 -14.02
CA ARG A 42 2.62 -2.90 -14.68
C ARG A 42 3.62 -2.25 -13.74
N THR A 43 3.17 -1.30 -12.91
CA THR A 43 4.02 -0.67 -11.90
C THR A 43 4.51 -1.71 -10.90
N LEU A 44 3.64 -2.59 -10.41
CA LEU A 44 3.98 -3.69 -9.50
C LEU A 44 5.04 -4.63 -10.12
N LYS A 45 4.90 -4.97 -11.40
CA LYS A 45 5.87 -5.79 -12.13
C LYS A 45 7.22 -5.09 -12.31
N THR A 46 7.23 -3.80 -12.62
CA THR A 46 8.47 -3.04 -12.89
C THR A 46 9.20 -2.65 -11.61
N PHE A 47 8.47 -2.23 -10.57
CA PHE A 47 9.05 -1.80 -9.29
C PHE A 47 9.29 -2.96 -8.34
N GLY A 48 8.60 -4.08 -8.51
CA GLY A 48 8.58 -5.18 -7.56
C GLY A 48 7.63 -4.91 -6.39
N GLY A 49 7.35 -5.96 -5.61
CA GLY A 49 6.38 -5.90 -4.52
C GLY A 49 6.82 -5.00 -3.36
N VAL A 50 8.08 -5.13 -2.89
CA VAL A 50 8.60 -4.35 -1.76
C VAL A 50 8.48 -2.85 -2.04
N ARG A 51 9.04 -2.39 -3.15
CA ARG A 51 8.98 -0.96 -3.53
C ARG A 51 7.53 -0.52 -3.68
N THR A 52 6.72 -1.23 -4.47
CA THR A 52 5.35 -0.80 -4.76
C THR A 52 4.52 -0.66 -3.49
N HIS A 53 4.57 -1.64 -2.57
CA HIS A 53 3.82 -1.55 -1.33
C HIS A 53 4.37 -0.50 -0.37
N LEU A 54 5.70 -0.32 -0.30
CA LEU A 54 6.30 0.78 0.46
C LEU A 54 5.79 2.15 -0.03
N LEU A 55 5.70 2.34 -1.36
CA LEU A 55 5.15 3.57 -1.93
C LEU A 55 3.66 3.73 -1.60
N CYS A 56 2.87 2.66 -1.72
CA CYS A 56 1.44 2.69 -1.40
C CYS A 56 1.19 3.00 0.09
N VAL A 57 2.02 2.46 0.99
CA VAL A 57 2.01 2.79 2.43
C VAL A 57 2.30 4.27 2.64
N ALA A 58 3.38 4.79 2.05
CA ALA A 58 3.77 6.18 2.21
C ALA A 58 2.66 7.14 1.73
N ILE A 59 2.10 6.88 0.55
CA ILE A 59 1.00 7.68 -0.02
C ILE A 59 -0.24 7.62 0.88
N SER A 60 -0.61 6.41 1.35
CA SER A 60 -1.79 6.24 2.20
C SER A 60 -1.64 6.89 3.58
N LEU A 61 -0.42 6.92 4.12
CA LEU A 61 -0.10 7.66 5.34
C LEU A 61 -0.23 9.17 5.13
N MET A 62 0.28 9.72 4.02
CA MET A 62 0.16 11.15 3.70
C MET A 62 -1.29 11.56 3.50
N ASN A 63 -2.10 10.69 2.90
CA ASN A 63 -3.54 10.91 2.73
C ASN A 63 -4.34 10.65 4.02
N GLY A 64 -3.74 10.05 5.05
CA GLY A 64 -4.40 9.72 6.30
C GLY A 64 -5.43 8.58 6.21
N CYS A 65 -5.25 7.61 5.31
CA CYS A 65 -6.18 6.50 5.11
C CYS A 65 -5.78 5.25 5.90
N PRO A 66 -6.52 4.85 6.95
CA PRO A 66 -6.17 3.68 7.76
C PRO A 66 -6.28 2.35 7.00
N TYR A 67 -7.34 2.20 6.20
CA TYR A 67 -7.62 0.98 5.43
C TYR A 67 -6.48 0.64 4.46
N CYS A 68 -6.11 1.57 3.60
CA CYS A 68 -5.05 1.35 2.61
C CYS A 68 -3.67 1.28 3.25
N THR A 69 -3.42 2.05 4.32
CA THR A 69 -2.16 1.96 5.07
C THR A 69 -1.96 0.55 5.60
N PHE A 70 -2.96 0.00 6.29
CA PHE A 70 -2.87 -1.36 6.83
C PHE A 70 -2.72 -2.42 5.72
N GLY A 71 -3.60 -2.40 4.71
CA GLY A 71 -3.60 -3.43 3.66
C GLY A 71 -2.29 -3.51 2.87
N HIS A 72 -1.64 -2.36 2.62
CA HIS A 72 -0.34 -2.32 1.96
C HIS A 72 0.85 -2.51 2.91
N ALA A 73 0.73 -2.13 4.17
CA ALA A 73 1.75 -2.45 5.16
C ALA A 73 1.83 -3.96 5.39
N TYR A 74 0.67 -4.63 5.48
CA TYR A 74 0.64 -6.08 5.61
C TYR A 74 1.16 -6.77 4.34
N ALA A 75 0.82 -6.26 3.15
CA ALA A 75 1.39 -6.76 1.91
C ALA A 75 2.92 -6.58 1.85
N LEU A 76 3.44 -5.42 2.29
CA LEU A 76 4.88 -5.16 2.38
C LEU A 76 5.58 -6.19 3.27
N GLU A 77 5.01 -6.47 4.44
CA GLU A 77 5.52 -7.48 5.38
C GLU A 77 5.59 -8.89 4.75
N LEU A 78 4.51 -9.33 4.09
CA LEU A 78 4.48 -10.64 3.44
C LEU A 78 5.50 -10.73 2.30
N VAL A 79 5.58 -9.71 1.44
CA VAL A 79 6.54 -9.68 0.33
C VAL A 79 7.98 -9.66 0.87
N TYR A 80 8.26 -8.82 1.87
CA TYR A 80 9.59 -8.71 2.44
C TYR A 80 10.03 -10.02 3.12
N LEU A 81 9.14 -10.67 3.88
CA LEU A 81 9.42 -11.97 4.49
C LEU A 81 9.70 -13.05 3.44
N ARG A 82 8.93 -13.07 2.34
CA ARG A 82 9.16 -14.01 1.23
C ARG A 82 10.53 -13.78 0.59
N ASP A 83 10.87 -12.54 0.30
CA ASP A 83 12.06 -12.18 -0.51
C ASP A 83 13.36 -12.21 0.31
N HIS A 84 13.29 -11.89 1.61
CA HIS A 84 14.47 -11.73 2.46
C HIS A 84 14.54 -12.76 3.61
N GLY A 85 13.51 -13.58 3.81
CA GLY A 85 13.48 -14.62 4.84
C GLY A 85 13.42 -14.11 6.28
N ARG A 86 13.25 -12.80 6.49
CA ARG A 86 13.19 -12.12 7.80
C ARG A 86 12.08 -11.07 7.82
N LEU A 87 11.65 -10.65 9.01
CA LEU A 87 10.62 -9.63 9.19
C LEU A 87 11.15 -8.23 8.80
N PHE A 88 10.26 -7.38 8.28
CA PHE A 88 10.59 -5.97 8.09
C PHE A 88 10.51 -5.23 9.45
N PRO A 89 11.28 -4.14 9.68
CA PRO A 89 11.44 -3.58 11.02
C PRO A 89 10.17 -3.01 11.67
N LEU A 90 9.13 -2.69 10.89
CA LEU A 90 7.85 -2.17 11.39
C LEU A 90 6.70 -3.00 10.84
N ASP A 91 5.95 -3.69 11.70
CA ASP A 91 4.71 -4.36 11.27
C ASP A 91 3.61 -3.37 10.85
N GLU A 92 2.53 -3.92 10.29
CA GLU A 92 1.38 -3.16 9.81
C GLU A 92 0.71 -2.31 10.90
N HIS A 93 0.76 -2.74 12.16
CA HIS A 93 0.19 -1.99 13.27
C HIS A 93 1.09 -0.82 13.67
N ALA A 94 2.40 -1.05 13.77
CA ALA A 94 3.40 -0.02 14.04
C ALA A 94 3.44 1.04 12.93
N ILE A 95 3.28 0.63 11.66
CA ILE A 95 3.09 1.56 10.54
C ILE A 95 1.77 2.33 10.68
N GLY A 96 0.69 1.67 11.08
CA GLY A 96 -0.61 2.32 11.34
C GLY A 96 -0.53 3.43 12.39
N MET A 97 0.31 3.28 13.43
CA MET A 97 0.55 4.30 14.46
C MET A 97 1.21 5.58 13.94
N LEU A 98 1.67 5.60 12.68
CA LEU A 98 2.21 6.79 12.04
C LEU A 98 1.12 7.70 11.45
N LEU A 99 -0.13 7.25 11.37
CA LEU A 99 -1.26 8.05 10.88
C LEU A 99 -1.44 9.31 11.75
N GLY A 100 -1.68 10.44 11.07
CA GLY A 100 -1.87 11.74 11.72
C GLY A 100 -0.58 12.42 12.21
N LEU A 101 0.58 11.76 12.12
CA LEU A 101 1.86 12.42 12.38
C LEU A 101 2.22 13.39 11.25
N ALA A 102 3.03 14.40 11.57
CA ALA A 102 3.56 15.32 10.57
C ALA A 102 4.38 14.57 9.48
N PRO A 103 4.31 14.98 8.20
CA PRO A 103 5.01 14.30 7.11
C PRO A 103 6.50 14.06 7.34
N ALA A 104 7.20 15.03 7.95
CA ALA A 104 8.61 14.90 8.30
C ALA A 104 8.87 13.79 9.34
N ALA A 105 7.95 13.60 10.30
CA ALA A 105 8.04 12.54 11.30
C ALA A 105 7.78 11.16 10.68
N VAL A 106 6.74 11.05 9.84
CA VAL A 106 6.46 9.81 9.07
C VAL A 106 7.66 9.43 8.21
N ARG A 107 8.19 10.39 7.44
CA ARG A 107 9.38 10.20 6.61
C ARG A 107 10.55 9.65 7.42
N ARG A 108 10.92 10.30 8.53
CA ARG A 108 12.03 9.85 9.37
C ARG A 108 11.86 8.40 9.85
N ARG A 109 10.65 8.04 10.30
CA ARG A 109 10.35 6.68 10.80
C ARG A 109 10.43 5.64 9.68
N LEU A 110 9.83 5.92 8.52
CA LEU A 110 9.88 5.01 7.38
C LEU A 110 11.30 4.87 6.81
N VAL A 111 12.05 5.96 6.68
CA VAL A 111 13.45 5.92 6.22
C VAL A 111 14.31 5.09 7.17
N ALA A 112 14.17 5.27 8.48
CA ALA A 112 14.90 4.45 9.47
C ALA A 112 14.56 2.96 9.34
N ALA A 113 13.28 2.61 9.18
CA ALA A 113 12.84 1.22 8.99
C ALA A 113 13.37 0.63 7.67
N VAL A 114 13.28 1.37 6.58
CA VAL A 114 13.79 0.98 5.25
C VAL A 114 15.30 0.75 5.28
N GLN A 115 16.06 1.65 5.93
CA GLN A 115 17.51 1.48 6.09
C GLN A 115 17.85 0.31 7.02
N GLY A 116 17.15 0.14 8.14
CA GLY A 116 17.32 -1.02 9.03
C GLY A 116 17.01 -2.36 8.35
N ALA A 117 16.12 -2.34 7.36
CA ALA A 117 15.81 -3.47 6.49
C ALA A 117 16.87 -3.73 5.39
N GLY A 118 17.94 -2.92 5.32
CA GLY A 118 18.96 -2.99 4.27
C GLY A 118 18.49 -2.47 2.90
N LEU A 119 17.33 -1.80 2.83
CA LEU A 119 16.72 -1.32 1.59
C LEU A 119 17.14 0.12 1.25
N HIS A 120 18.44 0.44 1.35
CA HIS A 120 18.93 1.81 1.20
C HIS A 120 18.55 2.46 -0.14
N ALA A 121 18.50 1.68 -1.22
CA ALA A 121 18.08 2.16 -2.54
C ALA A 121 16.60 2.58 -2.59
N GLU A 122 15.76 2.09 -1.68
CA GLU A 122 14.33 2.41 -1.63
C GLU A 122 14.04 3.77 -0.99
N VAL A 123 14.99 4.33 -0.24
CA VAL A 123 14.85 5.64 0.42
C VAL A 123 14.55 6.74 -0.60
N ARG A 124 15.22 6.75 -1.76
CA ARG A 124 14.97 7.77 -2.80
C ARG A 124 13.54 7.71 -3.34
N TRP A 125 12.99 6.51 -3.49
CA TRP A 125 11.66 6.27 -4.03
C TRP A 125 10.59 6.65 -3.01
N LEU A 126 10.82 6.29 -1.75
CA LEU A 126 10.00 6.70 -0.62
C LEU A 126 9.92 8.22 -0.51
N ASP A 127 11.06 8.92 -0.53
CA ASP A 127 11.12 10.38 -0.48
C ASP A 127 10.34 11.00 -1.62
N ARG A 128 10.50 10.47 -2.83
CA ARG A 128 9.81 10.97 -4.01
C ARG A 128 8.30 10.78 -3.92
N ALA A 129 7.83 9.64 -3.43
CA ALA A 129 6.40 9.40 -3.24
C ALA A 129 5.80 10.30 -2.17
N ILE A 130 6.51 10.55 -1.05
CA ILE A 130 6.06 11.50 -0.03
C ILE A 130 5.96 12.91 -0.61
N MET A 131 6.98 13.37 -1.34
CA MET A 131 6.96 14.69 -1.98
C MET A 131 5.78 14.84 -2.95
N LEU A 132 5.54 13.84 -3.80
CA LEU A 132 4.42 13.88 -4.75
C LEU A 132 3.05 13.78 -4.06
N ALA A 133 2.95 13.08 -2.93
CA ALA A 133 1.68 12.91 -2.22
C ALA A 133 1.25 14.16 -1.43
N ILE A 134 2.21 14.97 -0.94
CA ILE A 134 1.93 16.21 -0.20
C ILE A 134 1.96 17.47 -1.08
N GLY A 135 2.54 17.37 -2.28
CA GLY A 135 2.68 18.50 -3.20
C GLY A 135 1.36 18.84 -3.90
N GLU A 136 1.17 20.11 -4.22
CA GLU A 136 0.01 20.55 -5.01
C GLU A 136 0.11 20.06 -6.47
N ASP A 137 1.34 20.00 -7.00
CA ASP A 137 1.63 19.50 -8.34
C ASP A 137 2.08 18.04 -8.32
N HIS A 138 1.21 17.17 -8.80
CA HIS A 138 1.41 15.73 -8.89
C HIS A 138 2.05 15.30 -10.22
N ARG A 139 2.55 16.25 -11.03
CA ARG A 139 3.17 15.95 -12.32
C ARG A 139 4.53 15.26 -12.12
N PRO A 140 4.81 14.20 -12.88
CA PRO A 140 6.11 13.54 -12.84
C PRO A 140 7.19 14.51 -13.37
N SER A 141 8.35 14.55 -12.73
CA SER A 141 9.49 15.34 -13.22
C SER A 141 10.42 14.54 -14.14
N ASP A 142 10.35 13.20 -14.09
CA ASP A 142 11.11 12.31 -14.97
C ASP A 142 10.30 11.06 -15.36
N ARG A 143 10.94 10.13 -16.08
CA ARG A 143 10.31 8.87 -16.54
C ARG A 143 10.00 7.91 -15.39
N ASP A 144 10.82 7.91 -14.36
CA ASP A 144 10.71 7.01 -13.21
C ASP A 144 9.53 7.41 -12.32
N ASP A 145 9.23 8.71 -12.25
CA ASP A 145 8.11 9.29 -11.54
C ASP A 145 6.73 8.94 -12.14
N VAL A 146 6.67 8.55 -13.41
CA VAL A 146 5.41 8.29 -14.12
C VAL A 146 4.59 7.19 -13.44
N GLY A 147 5.27 6.21 -12.83
CA GLY A 147 4.67 5.16 -12.01
C GLY A 147 4.16 5.71 -10.67
N ILE A 148 5.01 6.44 -9.95
CA ILE A 148 4.69 7.02 -8.63
C ILE A 148 3.53 8.00 -8.73
N ALA A 149 3.55 8.91 -9.70
CA ALA A 149 2.48 9.88 -9.93
C ALA A 149 1.15 9.20 -10.27
N HIS A 150 1.19 8.05 -10.96
CA HIS A 150 -0.01 7.24 -11.16
C HIS A 150 -0.51 6.64 -9.85
N LEU A 151 0.37 6.06 -9.03
CA LEU A 151 0.01 5.56 -7.71
C LEU A 151 -0.61 6.67 -6.86
N VAL A 152 -0.01 7.87 -6.80
CA VAL A 152 -0.55 8.99 -6.02
C VAL A 152 -1.96 9.36 -6.45
N ARG A 153 -2.23 9.49 -7.77
CA ARG A 153 -3.60 9.78 -8.25
C ARG A 153 -4.58 8.65 -7.98
N MET A 154 -4.17 7.41 -8.21
CA MET A 154 -5.01 6.23 -7.99
C MET A 154 -5.37 6.09 -6.51
N PHE A 155 -4.37 6.20 -5.63
CA PHE A 155 -4.56 6.14 -4.18
C PHE A 155 -5.27 7.35 -3.63
N GLY A 156 -5.14 8.55 -4.22
CA GLY A 156 -5.96 9.69 -3.85
C GLY A 156 -7.46 9.37 -3.90
N VAL A 157 -7.92 8.67 -4.95
CA VAL A 157 -9.30 8.21 -5.05
C VAL A 157 -9.62 7.11 -4.02
N LEU A 158 -8.81 6.05 -3.96
CA LEU A 158 -9.04 4.93 -3.04
C LEU A 158 -9.04 5.37 -1.57
N ASN A 159 -8.09 6.22 -1.21
CA ASN A 159 -7.93 6.75 0.14
C ASN A 159 -9.10 7.67 0.51
N ALA A 160 -9.53 8.56 -0.40
CA ALA A 160 -10.69 9.41 -0.16
C ALA A 160 -11.95 8.56 0.12
N VAL A 161 -12.17 7.50 -0.65
CA VAL A 161 -13.30 6.57 -0.43
C VAL A 161 -13.13 5.83 0.91
N GLY A 162 -11.94 5.34 1.22
CA GLY A 162 -11.67 4.59 2.46
C GLY A 162 -11.86 5.45 3.70
N ILE A 163 -11.47 6.71 3.64
CA ILE A 163 -11.67 7.70 4.71
C ILE A 163 -13.17 8.01 4.87
N ALA A 164 -13.86 8.36 3.77
CA ALA A 164 -15.27 8.72 3.81
C ALA A 164 -16.16 7.58 4.33
N SER A 165 -15.88 6.35 3.92
CA SER A 165 -16.62 5.16 4.35
C SER A 165 -16.19 4.61 5.70
N LYS A 166 -15.11 5.12 6.30
CA LYS A 166 -14.48 4.57 7.52
C LYS A 166 -14.25 3.06 7.39
N ALA A 167 -13.81 2.62 6.21
CA ALA A 167 -13.60 1.21 5.93
C ALA A 167 -12.63 0.61 6.96
N ALA A 168 -13.08 -0.41 7.68
CA ALA A 168 -12.24 -1.12 8.64
C ALA A 168 -11.15 -1.89 7.89
N PRO A 169 -9.89 -1.89 8.37
CA PRO A 169 -8.81 -2.68 7.80
C PRO A 169 -9.20 -4.15 7.61
N ASP A 170 -8.70 -4.77 6.54
CA ASP A 170 -8.97 -6.17 6.22
C ASP A 170 -7.70 -7.01 6.15
N GLU A 171 -7.17 -7.25 4.94
CA GLU A 171 -6.14 -8.24 4.66
C GLU A 171 -5.07 -7.63 3.73
N ALA A 172 -4.00 -8.38 3.45
CA ALA A 172 -2.94 -7.90 2.57
C ALA A 172 -3.46 -7.68 1.13
N HIS A 173 -3.23 -6.49 0.56
CA HIS A 173 -3.64 -6.12 -0.81
C HIS A 173 -2.64 -6.62 -1.87
N ASP A 174 -2.28 -7.90 -1.78
CA ASP A 174 -1.33 -8.59 -2.67
C ASP A 174 -1.74 -10.07 -2.86
N PRO A 175 -1.46 -10.70 -4.01
CA PRO A 175 -1.73 -12.12 -4.22
C PRO A 175 -1.11 -13.07 -3.18
N LEU A 176 0.00 -12.68 -2.54
CA LEU A 176 0.60 -13.43 -1.42
C LEU A 176 -0.33 -13.60 -0.23
N ASN A 177 -1.39 -12.79 -0.10
CA ASN A 177 -2.40 -13.01 0.92
C ASN A 177 -3.09 -14.40 0.80
N LYS A 178 -3.03 -15.04 -0.37
CA LYS A 178 -3.51 -16.41 -0.58
C LYS A 178 -2.55 -17.48 -0.04
N ASP A 179 -1.30 -17.13 0.25
CA ASP A 179 -0.31 -18.05 0.79
C ASP A 179 -0.48 -18.21 2.30
N ARG A 180 -1.22 -19.26 2.69
CA ARG A 180 -1.49 -19.57 4.10
C ARG A 180 -0.23 -19.93 4.87
N VAL A 181 0.75 -20.58 4.23
CA VAL A 181 1.99 -21.00 4.89
C VAL A 181 2.82 -19.77 5.23
N LEU A 182 2.93 -18.84 4.28
CA LEU A 182 3.63 -17.56 4.51
C LEU A 182 2.95 -16.74 5.62
N LYS A 183 1.61 -16.64 5.62
CA LYS A 183 0.87 -15.92 6.68
C LYS A 183 1.06 -16.56 8.06
N LEU A 184 1.05 -17.89 8.15
CA LEU A 184 1.31 -18.60 9.42
C LEU A 184 2.75 -18.38 9.90
N ARG A 185 3.73 -18.45 9.00
CA ARG A 185 5.13 -18.15 9.32
C ARG A 185 5.29 -16.72 9.80
N TYR A 186 4.66 -15.76 9.12
CA TYR A 186 4.64 -14.36 9.50
C TYR A 186 4.11 -14.18 10.93
N ALA A 187 2.91 -14.71 11.21
CA ALA A 187 2.29 -14.62 12.52
C ALA A 187 3.15 -15.25 13.62
N GLY A 188 3.75 -16.42 13.37
CA GLY A 188 4.64 -17.07 14.33
C GLY A 188 5.90 -16.26 14.64
N LEU A 189 6.53 -15.69 13.62
CA LEU A 189 7.72 -14.83 13.81
C LEU A 189 7.37 -13.54 14.56
N ARG A 190 6.22 -12.92 14.26
CA ARG A 190 5.76 -11.70 14.96
C ARG A 190 5.43 -11.95 16.42
N ALA A 191 4.77 -13.06 16.72
CA ALA A 191 4.50 -13.46 18.10
C ALA A 191 5.80 -13.68 18.90
N ALA A 192 6.81 -14.30 18.29
CA ALA A 192 8.11 -14.54 18.93
C ALA A 192 8.95 -13.27 19.12
N ALA A 193 8.72 -12.21 18.33
CA ALA A 193 9.46 -10.96 18.43
C ALA A 193 8.95 -10.01 19.53
N ILE A 194 7.74 -10.28 20.06
CA ILE A 194 7.11 -9.50 21.14
C ILE A 194 7.36 -10.15 22.51
N ALA A 195 7.65 -11.44 22.54
CA ALA A 195 7.99 -12.22 23.73
C ALA A 195 9.43 -11.95 24.20
#